data_AF-A0A533B528-F1
#
_entry.id   AF-A0A533B528-F1
#
_cell.length_a   1.000
_cell.length_b   1.000
_cell.length_c   1.000
_cell.angle_alpha   90.00
_cell.angle_beta   90.00
_cell.angle_gamma   90.00
#
_symmetry.space_group_name_H-M   'P 1'
#
loop_
_entity.id
_entity.type
_entity.pdbx_description
1 polymer ?
#
loop_
_entity_poly.entity_id
_entity_poly.type
_entity_poly.pdbx_seq_one_letter_code
_entity_poly.pdbx_strand_id
1 'polypeptide(L)' 'MVAVASCFAQILSLIDRAGFAHAVRHHQAEHGAKGFSCWEQFVSMLFCQMGSAHSLREICGGLATALGKLVHLA' A
#
# COMPACT_ATOMS: atom_id res chain seq x y z
N MET A 1 -14.26 -17.62 11.99
CA MET A 1 -14.41 -17.43 10.53
C MET A 1 -13.11 -16.82 10.03
N VAL A 2 -12.31 -17.57 9.26
CA VAL A 2 -11.11 -17.00 8.63
C VAL A 2 -11.62 -16.02 7.58
N ALA A 3 -11.38 -14.73 7.78
CA ALA A 3 -11.67 -13.75 6.74
C ALA A 3 -10.84 -14.16 5.52
N VAL A 4 -11.49 -14.39 4.38
CA VAL A 4 -10.81 -14.67 3.11
C VAL A 4 -10.08 -13.38 2.72
N ALA A 5 -8.86 -13.23 3.22
CA ALA A 5 -7.96 -12.14 2.91
C ALA A 5 -7.06 -12.60 1.77
N SER A 6 -6.85 -11.75 0.76
CA SER A 6 -5.90 -12.02 -0.32
C SER A 6 -4.51 -12.31 0.26
N CYS A 7 -3.68 -13.08 -0.46
CA CYS A 7 -2.28 -13.31 -0.07
C CYS A 7 -1.54 -11.99 0.22
N PHE A 8 -1.86 -10.94 -0.56
CA PHE A 8 -1.41 -9.58 -0.32
C PHE A 8 -1.77 -9.04 1.06
N ALA A 9 -3.03 -9.16 1.49
CA ALA A 9 -3.48 -8.68 2.78
C ALA A 9 -2.85 -9.47 3.94
N GLN A 10 -2.61 -10.77 3.76
CA GLN A 10 -1.92 -11.60 4.74
C GLN A 10 -0.46 -11.17 4.89
N ILE A 11 0.25 -10.92 3.80
CA ILE A 11 1.64 -10.43 3.83
C ILE A 11 1.71 -9.03 4.41
N LEU A 12 0.80 -8.13 4.01
CA LEU A 12 0.74 -6.78 4.57
C LEU A 12 0.49 -6.78 6.08
N SER A 13 -0.29 -7.76 6.60
CA SER A 13 -0.52 -7.90 8.04
C SER A 13 0.70 -8.33 8.85
N LEU A 14 1.75 -8.87 8.21
CA LEU A 14 3.01 -9.20 8.86
C LEU A 14 3.87 -7.96 9.12
N ILE A 15 3.56 -6.84 8.45
CA ILE A 15 4.32 -5.59 8.58
C ILE A 15 3.85 -4.84 9.83
N ASP A 16 4.78 -4.62 10.76
CA ASP A 16 4.53 -3.78 11.92
C ASP A 16 4.40 -2.30 11.52
N ARG A 17 3.16 -1.80 11.55
CA ARG A 17 2.84 -0.43 11.15
C ARG A 17 3.47 0.61 12.08
N ALA A 18 3.64 0.28 13.36
CA ALA A 18 4.23 1.19 14.34
C ALA A 18 5.74 1.35 14.13
N GLY A 19 6.45 0.23 13.93
CA GLY A 19 7.87 0.19 13.58
C GLY A 19 8.15 0.87 12.24
N PHE A 20 7.29 0.64 11.23
CA PHE A 20 7.39 1.34 9.95
C PHE A 20 7.27 2.86 10.14
N ALA A 21 6.26 3.33 10.87
CA ALA A 21 6.09 4.76 11.15
C ALA A 21 7.24 5.35 11.99
N HIS A 22 7.87 4.56 12.85
CA HIS A 22 9.08 4.96 13.56
C HIS A 22 10.26 5.15 12.59
N ALA A 23 10.50 4.18 11.70
CA ALA A 23 11.55 4.26 10.69
C ALA A 23 11.36 5.46 9.75
N VAL A 24 10.13 5.68 9.27
CA VAL A 24 9.79 6.84 8.43
C VAL A 24 10.14 8.16 9.10
N ARG A 25 9.82 8.30 10.39
CA ARG A 25 10.14 9.51 11.17
C ARG A 25 11.64 9.66 11.40
N HIS A 26 12.31 8.56 11.75
CA HIS A 26 13.76 8.54 11.98
C HIS A 26 14.54 8.96 10.73
N HIS A 27 14.12 8.51 9.55
CA HIS A 27 14.77 8.81 8.27
C HIS A 27 14.21 10.05 7.58
N GLN A 28 13.22 10.73 8.17
CA GLN A 28 12.48 11.84 7.53
C GLN A 28 11.98 11.50 6.11
N ALA A 29 11.55 10.26 5.90
CA ALA A 29 11.19 9.76 4.57
C ALA A 29 9.94 10.44 3.97
N GLU A 30 9.14 11.11 4.81
CA GLU A 30 7.97 11.90 4.39
C GLU A 30 8.31 13.36 4.10
N HIS A 31 9.57 13.79 4.26
CA HIS A 31 9.94 15.19 4.05
C HIS A 31 9.77 15.57 2.57
N GLY A 32 8.78 16.41 2.28
CA GLY A 32 8.44 16.83 0.92
C GLY A 32 7.48 15.90 0.18
N ALA A 33 6.91 14.88 0.85
CA ALA A 33 5.86 14.06 0.26
C ALA A 33 4.61 14.90 -0.02
N LYS A 34 4.12 14.86 -1.27
CA LYS A 34 2.95 15.63 -1.73
C LYS A 34 1.75 14.71 -1.95
N GLY A 35 1.08 14.35 -0.87
CA GLY A 35 -0.16 13.55 -0.93
C GLY A 35 0.01 12.07 -1.27
N PHE A 36 1.26 11.56 -1.33
CA PHE A 36 1.56 10.14 -1.48
C PHE A 36 2.59 9.72 -0.43
N SER A 37 2.10 9.16 0.66
CA SER A 37 2.91 8.80 1.82
C SER A 37 3.84 7.62 1.54
N CYS A 38 4.91 7.51 2.32
CA CYS A 38 5.89 6.43 2.29
C CYS A 38 5.22 5.08 2.56
N TRP A 39 4.15 5.08 3.36
CA TRP A 39 3.31 3.89 3.54
C TRP A 39 2.57 3.51 2.25
N GLU A 40 1.91 4.46 1.59
CA GLU A 40 1.22 4.20 0.31
C GLU A 40 2.20 3.78 -0.80
N GLN A 41 3.39 4.38 -0.84
CA GLN A 41 4.49 3.97 -1.72
C GLN A 41 4.91 2.52 -1.46
N PHE A 42 5.14 2.16 -0.21
CA PHE A 42 5.52 0.80 0.19
C PHE A 42 4.45 -0.23 -0.18
N VAL A 43 3.19 0.04 0.18
CA VAL A 43 2.04 -0.83 -0.13
C VAL A 43 1.87 -1.01 -1.63
N SER A 44 2.05 0.06 -2.40
CA SER A 44 2.00 0.01 -3.87
C SER A 44 3.12 -0.88 -4.43
N MET A 45 4.37 -0.69 -3.99
CA MET A 45 5.51 -1.50 -4.43
C MET A 45 5.37 -2.98 -4.06
N LEU A 46 4.85 -3.28 -2.87
CA LEU A 46 4.55 -4.64 -2.43
C LEU A 46 3.49 -5.29 -3.32
N PHE A 47 2.46 -4.53 -3.69
CA PHE A 47 1.44 -4.98 -4.63
C PHE A 47 2.04 -5.27 -6.02
N CYS A 48 2.91 -4.40 -6.54
CA CYS A 48 3.61 -4.61 -7.82
C CYS A 48 4.38 -5.94 -7.85
N GLN A 49 5.14 -6.19 -6.79
CA GLN A 49 6.01 -7.37 -6.68
C GLN A 49 5.21 -8.67 -6.64
N MET A 50 4.06 -8.68 -5.98
CA MET A 50 3.22 -9.88 -5.86
C MET A 50 2.29 -10.09 -7.04
N GLY A 51 1.91 -9.02 -7.75
CA GLY A 51 1.10 -9.11 -8.96
C GLY A 51 1.88 -9.50 -10.21
N SER A 52 3.23 -9.55 -10.16
CA SER A 52 4.08 -9.62 -11.36
C SER A 52 3.65 -8.56 -12.41
N ALA A 53 3.21 -7.39 -11.92
CA ALA A 53 2.60 -6.36 -12.75
C ALA A 53 3.68 -5.68 -13.60
N HIS A 54 3.60 -5.84 -14.91
CA HIS A 54 4.59 -5.29 -15.85
C HIS A 54 4.28 -3.83 -16.22
N SER A 55 3.25 -3.21 -15.64
CA SER A 55 2.85 -1.84 -15.92
C SER A 55 2.22 -1.10 -14.73
N LEU A 56 2.58 0.18 -14.58
CA LEU A 56 1.98 1.12 -13.60
C LEU A 56 0.45 1.17 -13.64
N ARG A 57 -0.16 0.86 -14.79
CA ARG A 57 -1.62 0.82 -14.96
C ARG A 57 -2.27 -0.40 -14.30
N GLU A 58 -1.60 -1.55 -14.30
CA GLU A 58 -2.08 -2.75 -13.58
C GLU A 58 -1.96 -2.56 -12.07
N ILE A 59 -0.91 -1.84 -11.63
CA ILE A 59 -0.68 -1.49 -10.23
C ILE A 59 -1.79 -0.55 -9.74
N CYS A 60 -2.00 0.59 -10.39
CA CYS A 60 -3.04 1.55 -9.99
C CYS A 60 -4.47 0.98 -10.14
N GLY A 61 -4.73 0.19 -11.19
CA GLY A 61 -6.03 -0.45 -11.41
C GLY A 61 -6.33 -1.56 -10.40
N GLY A 62 -5.32 -2.35 -10.04
CA GLY A 62 -5.42 -3.39 -9.01
C GLY A 62 -5.58 -2.80 -7.60
N LEU A 63 -4.82 -1.76 -7.27
CA LEU A 63 -4.92 -1.05 -5.98
C LEU A 63 -6.30 -0.38 -5.82
N ALA A 64 -6.81 0.28 -6.86
CA ALA A 64 -8.15 0.89 -6.87
C ALA A 64 -9.28 -0.15 -6.69
N THR A 65 -9.08 -1.36 -7.21
CA THR A 65 -10.03 -2.47 -7.06
C THR A 65 -9.94 -3.10 -5.65
N ALA A 66 -8.74 -3.25 -5.11
CA ALA A 66 -8.50 -3.85 -3.80
C ALA A 66 -8.87 -2.92 -2.62
N LEU A 67 -8.78 -1.59 -2.80
CA LEU A 67 -9.06 -0.61 -1.76
C LEU A 67 -10.52 -0.10 -1.75
N GLY A 68 -11.33 -0.49 -2.73
CA GLY A 68 -12.73 -0.05 -2.82
C GLY A 68 -12.88 1.43 -3.19
N LYS A 69 -14.00 1.79 -3.82
CA LYS A 69 -14.29 3.12 -4.37
C LYS A 69 -14.06 4.26 -3.34
N LEU A 70 -12.90 4.91 -3.39
CA LEU A 70 -12.67 6.25 -2.81
C LEU A 70 -13.26 7.37 -3.69
N VAL A 71 -14.41 7.13 -4.32
CA VAL A 71 -15.09 8.14 -5.15
C VAL A 71 -16.60 8.01 -4.93
N HIS A 72 -17.08 8.60 -3.84
CA HIS A 72 -18.10 9.66 -3.88
C HIS A 72 -18.21 10.34 -2.51
N LEU A 73 -17.32 11.30 -2.25
CA LEU A 73 -17.60 12.45 -1.39
C LEU A 73 -17.70 13.65 -2.34
N ALA A 74 -18.88 13.79 -2.92
CA ALA A 74 -19.41 15.02 -3.50
C ALA A 74 -20.92 15.00 -3.23
#